data_AF-A0A9P7HQC9-F1
#
_entry.id   AF-A0A9P7HQC9-F1
#
_cell.length_a   1.000
_cell.length_b   1.000
_cell.length_c   1.000
_cell.angle_alpha   90.00
_cell.angle_beta   90.00
_cell.angle_gamma   90.00
#
_symmetry.space_group_name_H-M   'P 1'
#
loop_
_entity.id
_entity.type
_entity.pdbx_description
1 polymer ?
#
loop_
_entity_poly.entity_id
_entity_poly.type
_entity_poly.pdbx_seq_one_letter_code
_entity_poly.pdbx_strand_id
1 'polypeptide(L)'
;MDNDDPTQPEQTAQASDAGLACNCCRKRKLRCSRETPICEHCRKTGQDCVYETKRARPGMKGGAIENVHKRLGAVNAHLPRYYD
;
A
#
# COMPACT_ATOMS: atom_id res chain seq x y z
N MET A 1 -7.94 -32.08 12.79
CA MET A 1 -9.20 -31.97 12.03
C MET A 1 -9.89 -30.76 12.64
N ASP A 2 -9.71 -29.52 12.16
CA ASP A 2 -9.21 -29.03 10.88
C ASP A 2 -8.52 -27.67 11.11
N ASN A 3 -7.37 -27.46 10.48
CA ASN A 3 -6.63 -26.20 10.51
C ASN A 3 -7.34 -25.20 9.59
N ASP A 4 -7.91 -24.14 10.16
CA ASP A 4 -8.38 -22.97 9.40
C ASP A 4 -7.26 -21.91 9.41
N ASP A 5 -6.28 -22.12 8.53
CA ASP A 5 -5.30 -21.11 8.15
C ASP A 5 -5.96 -20.18 7.12
N PRO A 6 -6.23 -18.90 7.43
CA PRO A 6 -6.78 -17.99 6.45
C PRO A 6 -5.65 -17.58 5.52
N THR A 7 -5.44 -18.40 4.50
CA THR A 7 -4.60 -18.11 3.34
C THR A 7 -5.11 -16.81 2.70
N GLN A 8 -4.36 -15.72 2.90
CA GLN A 8 -4.69 -14.41 2.34
C GLN A 8 -4.70 -14.49 0.81
N PRO A 9 -5.73 -13.97 0.12
CA PRO A 9 -5.77 -13.98 -1.33
C PRO A 9 -4.63 -13.10 -1.87
N GLU A 10 -3.72 -13.75 -2.59
CA GLU A 10 -2.65 -13.14 -3.36
C GLU A 10 -3.29 -12.26 -4.45
N GLN A 11 -3.48 -10.97 -4.14
CA GLN A 11 -3.94 -10.00 -5.11
C GLN A 11 -2.77 -9.61 -6.03
N THR A 12 -2.67 -10.35 -7.13
CA THR A 12 -1.82 -10.09 -8.28
C THR A 12 -2.19 -8.75 -8.89
N ALA A 13 -1.57 -7.66 -8.42
CA ALA A 13 -1.66 -6.35 -9.05
C ALA A 13 -0.78 -6.34 -10.32
N GLN A 14 -1.21 -7.07 -11.35
CA GLN A 14 -0.70 -6.96 -12.72
C GLN A 14 -1.16 -5.61 -13.30
N ALA A 15 -0.49 -4.55 -12.88
CA ALA A 15 -0.52 -3.28 -13.57
C ALA A 15 0.53 -3.34 -14.69
N SER A 16 0.02 -3.36 -15.92
CA SER A 16 0.67 -3.20 -17.23
C SER A 16 2.17 -2.87 -17.25
N ASP A 17 2.86 -3.58 -18.14
CA ASP A 17 4.28 -3.57 -18.53
C ASP A 17 4.84 -2.21 -19.03
N ALA A 18 4.23 -1.09 -18.65
CA ALA A 18 4.86 0.22 -18.80
C ALA A 18 5.77 0.44 -17.60
N GLY A 19 7.08 0.22 -17.80
CA GLY A 19 8.11 0.40 -16.77
C GLY A 19 7.85 1.60 -15.86
N LEU A 20 7.91 1.37 -14.54
CA LEU A 20 7.55 2.35 -13.52
C LEU A 20 8.41 3.62 -13.67
N ALA A 21 7.78 4.80 -13.65
CA ALA A 21 8.51 6.04 -13.42
C ALA A 21 9.20 5.99 -12.04
N CYS A 22 10.37 6.61 -11.90
CA CYS A 22 11.04 6.71 -10.60
C CYS A 22 10.14 7.44 -9.57
N ASN A 23 10.40 7.23 -8.29
CA ASN A 23 9.62 7.78 -7.18
C ASN A 23 9.52 9.31 -7.23
N CYS A 24 10.63 9.97 -7.56
CA CYS A 24 10.70 11.42 -7.75
C CYS A 24 9.72 11.91 -8.84
N CYS A 25 9.82 11.37 -10.06
CA CYS A 25 8.93 11.75 -11.17
C CYS A 25 7.48 11.37 -10.89
N ARG A 26 7.23 10.23 -10.24
CA ARG A 26 5.89 9.78 -9.86
C ARG A 26 5.23 10.72 -8.86
N LYS A 27 5.94 11.12 -7.80
CA LYS A 27 5.45 12.07 -6.79
C LYS A 27 5.17 13.44 -7.40
N ARG A 28 5.99 13.87 -8.36
CA ARG A 28 5.86 15.16 -9.06
C ARG A 28 4.94 15.12 -10.29
N LYS A 29 4.41 13.94 -10.65
CA LYS A 29 3.57 13.70 -11.84
C LYS A 29 4.24 14.16 -13.15
N LEU A 30 5.57 13.99 -13.25
CA LEU A 30 6.37 14.35 -14.42
C LEU A 30 6.66 13.13 -15.30
N ARG A 31 7.00 13.37 -16.57
CA ARG A 31 7.52 12.32 -17.46
C ARG A 31 8.90 11.88 -16.98
N CYS A 32 9.08 10.57 -16.78
CA CYS A 32 10.36 9.96 -16.41
C CYS A 32 11.03 9.38 -17.67
N SER A 33 12.33 9.66 -17.90
CA SER A 33 13.07 9.06 -19.03
C SER A 33 13.36 7.57 -18.83
N ARG A 34 13.23 7.05 -17.61
CA ARG A 34 13.47 5.65 -17.23
C ARG A 34 14.91 5.14 -17.45
N GLU A 35 15.86 6.03 -17.70
CA GLU A 35 17.28 5.68 -17.75
C GLU A 35 17.77 5.24 -16.37
N THR A 36 18.59 4.20 -16.32
CA THR A 36 19.25 3.71 -15.09
C THR A 36 20.74 4.02 -15.15
N PRO A 37 21.38 4.42 -14.03
CA PRO A 37 20.87 4.46 -12.67
C PRO A 37 20.01 5.69 -12.31
N ILE A 38 20.09 6.78 -13.09
CA ILE A 38 19.39 8.05 -12.82
C ILE A 38 18.72 8.56 -14.10
N CYS A 39 17.41 8.86 -14.03
CA CYS A 39 16.70 9.44 -15.17
C CYS A 39 17.13 10.88 -15.46
N GLU A 40 17.02 11.30 -16.72
CA GLU A 40 17.40 12.62 -17.22
C GLU A 40 16.92 13.79 -16.35
N HIS A 41 15.65 13.77 -15.93
CA HIS A 41 15.09 14.84 -15.10
C HIS A 41 15.78 14.90 -13.73
N CYS A 42 15.94 13.75 -13.07
CA CYS A 42 16.59 13.70 -11.76
C CYS A 42 18.08 14.07 -11.85
N ARG A 43 18.74 13.67 -12.93
CA ARG A 43 20.13 14.05 -13.23
C ARG A 43 20.29 15.56 -13.38
N LYS A 44 19.41 16.22 -14.14
CA LYS A 44 19.43 17.68 -14.34
C LYS A 44 19.09 18.48 -13.07
N THR A 45 18.23 17.92 -12.21
CA THR A 45 17.74 18.61 -11.02
C THR A 45 18.48 18.24 -9.73
N GLY A 46 19.45 17.32 -9.81
CA GLY A 46 20.18 16.80 -8.65
C GLY A 46 19.28 16.12 -7.61
N GLN A 47 18.15 15.55 -8.05
CA GLN A 47 17.18 14.92 -7.16
C GLN A 47 17.45 13.43 -7.00
N ASP A 48 17.11 12.89 -5.83
CA ASP A 48 17.23 11.46 -5.57
C ASP A 48 16.29 10.65 -6.47
N CYS A 49 16.87 9.69 -7.21
CA CYS A 49 16.21 8.95 -8.28
C CYS A 49 16.07 7.47 -7.94
N VAL A 50 15.12 7.17 -7.07
CA VAL A 50 14.87 5.79 -6.62
C VAL A 50 13.77 5.15 -7.46
N TYR A 51 14.04 3.95 -7.97
CA TYR A 51 13.03 3.06 -8.55
C TYR A 51 12.62 2.03 -7.49
N GLU A 52 11.37 2.11 -7.03
CA GLU A 52 10.84 1.16 -6.05
C GLU A 52 10.56 -0.18 -6.73
N THR A 53 11.25 -1.24 -6.29
CA THR A 53 11.05 -2.61 -6.79
C THR A 53 9.81 -3.28 -6.21
N LYS A 54 9.34 -2.82 -5.04
CA LYS A 54 8.12 -3.31 -4.38
C LYS A 54 7.22 -2.13 -4.11
N ARG A 55 6.08 -2.02 -4.81
CA ARG A 55 5.04 -1.05 -4.44
C ARG A 55 4.76 -1.25 -2.95
N ALA A 56 5.02 -0.23 -2.12
CA ALA A 56 4.58 -0.23 -0.74
C ALA A 56 3.12 -0.64 -0.75
N ARG A 57 2.80 -1.77 -0.10
CA ARG A 57 1.43 -2.26 -0.07
C ARG A 57 0.61 -1.11 0.53
N PRO A 58 -0.43 -0.62 -0.18
CA PRO A 58 -1.34 0.33 0.44
C PRO A 58 -1.72 -0.25 1.79
N GLY A 59 -1.56 0.51 2.87
CA GLY A 59 -1.92 0.05 4.21
C GLY A 59 -3.37 -0.44 4.23
N MET A 60 -3.76 -1.13 5.31
CA MET A 60 -5.15 -1.57 5.48
C MET A 60 -6.12 -0.42 5.18
N LYS A 61 -7.04 -0.64 4.22
CA LYS A 61 -7.98 0.38 3.78
C LYS A 61 -8.79 0.88 4.98
N GLY A 62 -9.02 2.20 5.07
CA GLY A 62 -9.76 2.81 6.19
C GLY A 62 -11.11 2.13 6.47
N GLY A 63 -11.84 1.69 5.43
CA GLY A 63 -13.11 0.98 5.60
C GLY A 63 -12.98 -0.41 6.26
N ALA A 64 -11.83 -1.08 6.15
CA ALA A 64 -11.57 -2.32 6.88
C ALA A 64 -11.40 -2.04 8.38
N ILE A 65 -10.70 -0.95 8.72
CA ILE A 65 -10.52 -0.49 10.10
C ILE A 65 -11.87 -0.07 10.70
N GLU A 66 -12.67 0.67 9.94
CA GLU A 66 -14.01 1.10 10.34
C GLU A 66 -14.93 -0.10 10.61
N ASN A 67 -14.91 -1.11 9.74
CA ASN A 67 -15.71 -2.33 9.94
C ASN A 67 -15.27 -3.11 11.20
N VAL A 68 -13.96 -3.20 11.45
CA VAL A 68 -13.43 -3.80 12.68
C VAL A 68 -13.91 -3.02 13.91
N HIS A 69 -13.82 -1.69 13.89
CA HIS A 69 -14.30 -0.84 14.99
C HIS A 69 -15.80 -1.02 15.23
N LYS A 70 -16.61 -1.07 14.16
CA LYS A 70 -18.06 -1.28 14.26
C LYS A 70 -18.41 -2.62 14.91
N ARG A 71 -17.74 -3.70 14.48
CA ARG A 71 -17.94 -5.04 15.06
C ARG A 71 -17.52 -5.08 16.53
N LEU A 72 -16.40 -4.46 16.87
CA LEU A 72 -15.93 -4.36 18.25
C LEU A 72 -16.91 -3.59 19.13
N GLY A 73 -17.46 -2.47 18.63
CA GLY A 73 -18.48 -1.70 19.33
C GLY A 73 -19.77 -2.48 19.60
N ALA A 74 -20.24 -3.26 18.62
CA ALA A 74 -21.41 -4.12 18.79
C ALA A 74 -21.20 -5.19 19.87
N VAL A 75 -20.04 -5.86 19.86
CA VAL A 75 -19.70 -6.84 20.91
C VAL A 75 -19.62 -6.16 22.27
N ASN A 76 -18.95 -5.01 22.37
CA ASN A 76 -18.82 -4.27 23.62
C ASN A 76 -20.16 -3.78 24.18
N ALA A 77 -21.12 -3.43 23.32
CA ALA A 77 -22.46 -3.03 23.73
C ALA A 77 -23.27 -4.17 24.37
N HIS A 78 -22.95 -5.43 24.03
CA HIS A 78 -23.59 -6.62 24.60
C HIS A 78 -22.86 -7.17 25.82
N LEU A 79 -21.66 -6.67 26.13
CA LEU A 79 -20.96 -7.05 27.34
C LEU A 79 -21.58 -6.31 28.54
N PRO A 80 -22.15 -7.01 29.52
CA PRO A 80 -22.58 -6.37 30.76
C PRO A 80 -21.36 -5.72 31.42
N ARG A 81 -21.54 -4.50 31.97
CA ARG A 81 -20.51 -3.80 32.74
C ARG A 81 -20.24 -4.57 34.03
N TYR A 82 -19.38 -5.57 33.95
CA TYR A 82 -19.13 -6.49 35.05
C TYR A 82 -18.06 -6.03 36.04
N TYR A 83 -17.66 -4.75 35.96
CA TYR A 83 -16.86 -4.07 36.98
C TYR A 83 -17.36 -2.63 37.08
N ASP A 84 -18.26 -2.41 38.04
CA ASP A 84 -18.41 -1.16 38.78
C ASP A 84 -17.71 -1.36 40.13
#